data_AF-A0A1F8V8P1-F1
#
_entry.id   AF-A0A1F8V8P1-F1
#
_cell.length_a   1.000
_cell.length_b   1.000
_cell.length_c   1.000
_cell.angle_alpha   90.00
_cell.angle_beta   90.00
_cell.angle_gamma   90.00
#
_symmetry.space_group_name_H-M   'P 1'
#
loop_
_entity.id
_entity.type
_entity.pdbx_description
1 polymer ?
#
loop_
_entity_poly.entity_id
_entity_poly.type
_entity_poly.pdbx_seq_one_letter_code
_entity_poly.pdbx_strand_id
1 'polypeptide(L)' 'MINWKQKLTSRKLWAAIVGFVAAILVAFGSSDSDVAQITAIIMAGATVISYIIGEGLVDVARATTNSNGEKDV' A
#
# COMPACT_ATOMS: atom_id res chain seq x y z
N MET A 1 8.42 8.82 16.15
CA MET A 1 7.21 8.06 15.76
C MET A 1 7.49 7.29 14.48
N ILE A 2 7.00 6.05 14.35
CA ILE A 2 7.12 5.30 13.10
C ILE A 2 6.19 5.91 12.04
N ASN A 3 6.75 6.23 10.87
CA ASN A 3 5.99 6.70 9.71
C ASN A 3 5.31 5.53 8.99
N TRP A 4 4.19 5.07 9.55
CA TRP A 4 3.42 3.95 9.00
C TRP A 4 2.94 4.21 7.57
N LYS A 5 2.56 5.44 7.22
CA LYS A 5 2.13 5.81 5.86
C LYS A 5 3.20 5.47 4.80
N GLN A 6 4.45 5.82 5.09
CA GLN A 6 5.58 5.59 4.19
C GLN A 6 5.99 4.11 4.12
N LYS A 7 5.81 3.35 5.20
CA LYS A 7 6.08 1.92 5.23
C LYS A 7 5.02 1.11 4.46
N LEU A 8 3.75 1.47 4.59
CA LEU A 8 2.63 0.76 3.94
C LEU A 8 2.57 0.98 2.42
N THR A 9 3.10 2.09 1.90
CA THR A 9 3.23 2.32 0.44
C THR A 9 4.60 1.89 -0.13
N SER A 10 5.49 1.35 0.72
CA SER A 10 6.83 0.98 0.29
C SER A 10 6.84 -0.28 -0.55
N ARG A 11 7.42 -0.19 -1.75
CA ARG A 11 7.65 -1.36 -2.63
C ARG A 11 8.42 -2.49 -1.93
N LYS A 12 9.34 -2.15 -1.02
CA LYS A 12 10.14 -3.14 -0.26
C LYS A 12 9.27 -3.98 0.69
N LEU A 13 8.24 -3.37 1.28
CA LEU A 13 7.32 -4.07 2.16
C LEU A 13 6.45 -5.06 1.36
N TRP A 14 5.87 -4.62 0.25
CA TRP A 14 5.04 -5.47 -0.59
C TRP A 14 5.83 -6.62 -1.25
N ALA A 15 7.05 -6.36 -1.71
CA ALA A 15 7.92 -7.42 -2.23
C ALA A 15 8.25 -8.48 -1.17
N ALA A 16 8.50 -8.05 0.08
CA ALA A 16 8.76 -8.98 1.18
C ALA A 16 7.52 -9.83 1.53
N ILE A 17 6.34 -9.22 1.56
CA ILE A 17 5.07 -9.92 1.80
C ILE A 17 4.81 -10.96 0.71
N VAL A 18 4.93 -10.57 -0.57
CA VAL A 18 4.74 -11.49 -1.70
C VAL A 18 5.73 -12.65 -1.63
N GLY A 19 7.02 -12.37 -1.42
CA GLY A 19 8.04 -13.42 -1.32
C GLY A 19 7.81 -14.37 -0.14
N PHE A 20 7.38 -13.84 1.00
CA PHE A 20 7.07 -14.66 2.18
C PHE A 20 5.85 -15.56 1.95
N VAL A 21 4.75 -15.00 1.42
CA VAL A 21 3.54 -15.76 1.14
C VAL A 21 3.78 -16.79 0.04
N ALA A 22 4.52 -16.43 -1.02
CA ALA A 22 4.89 -17.37 -2.07
C ALA A 22 5.71 -18.56 -1.53
N ALA A 23 6.69 -18.31 -0.66
CA ALA A 23 7.50 -19.37 -0.04
C ALA A 23 6.64 -20.31 0.83
N ILE A 24 5.67 -19.75 1.58
CA ILE A 24 4.69 -20.53 2.34
C ILE A 24 3.88 -21.42 1.39
N LEU A 25 3.28 -20.85 0.35
CA LEU A 25 2.42 -21.59 -0.58
C LEU A 25 3.15 -22.74 -1.27
N VAL A 26 4.40 -22.51 -1.69
CA VAL A 26 5.27 -23.55 -2.25
C VAL A 26 5.56 -24.65 -1.23
N ALA A 27 5.84 -24.29 0.03
CA ALA A 27 6.08 -25.27 1.09
C ALA A 27 4.86 -26.15 1.39
N PHE A 28 3.65 -25.64 1.17
CA PHE A 28 2.38 -26.38 1.29
C PHE A 28 1.99 -27.17 0.02
N GLY A 29 2.81 -27.14 -1.04
CA GLY A 29 2.56 -27.86 -2.28
C GLY A 29 1.50 -27.23 -3.19
N SER A 30 1.29 -25.91 -3.08
CA SER A 30 0.36 -25.19 -3.96
C SER A 30 0.86 -25.19 -5.41
N SER A 31 -0.07 -25.16 -6.38
CA SER A 31 0.28 -25.09 -7.79
C SER A 31 0.82 -23.70 -8.18
N ASP A 32 1.62 -23.62 -9.25
CA ASP A 32 2.16 -22.35 -9.75
C ASP A 32 1.04 -21.34 -10.09
N SER A 33 -0.11 -21.83 -10.58
CA SER A 33 -1.28 -20.99 -10.83
C SER A 33 -1.87 -20.39 -9.57
N ASP A 34 -1.91 -21.13 -8.45
CA ASP A 34 -2.44 -20.63 -7.18
C ASP A 34 -1.49 -19.58 -6.59
N VAL A 35 -0.18 -19.84 -6.65
CA VAL A 35 0.86 -18.89 -6.21
C VAL A 35 0.77 -17.58 -6.99
N ALA A 36 0.59 -17.67 -8.31
CA ALA A 36 0.42 -16.51 -9.17
C ALA A 36 -0.87 -15.73 -8.86
N GLN A 37 -2.00 -16.42 -8.67
CA GLN A 37 -3.27 -15.78 -8.31
C GLN A 37 -3.20 -15.07 -6.96
N ILE A 38 -2.64 -15.72 -5.94
CA ILE A 38 -2.50 -15.12 -4.61
C ILE A 38 -1.56 -13.92 -4.66
N THR A 39 -0.46 -14.02 -5.41
CA THR A 39 0.44 -12.88 -5.65
C THR A 39 -0.30 -11.72 -6.31
N ALA A 40 -1.12 -11.98 -7.32
CA ALA A 40 -1.92 -10.96 -8.00
C ALA A 40 -2.92 -10.28 -7.05
N ILE A 41 -3.57 -11.04 -6.17
CA ILE A 41 -4.48 -10.50 -5.15
C ILE A 41 -3.75 -9.59 -4.16
N ILE A 42 -2.56 -10.00 -3.68
CA ILE A 42 -1.74 -9.18 -2.79
C ILE A 42 -1.37 -7.85 -3.46
N MET A 43 -0.96 -7.90 -4.73
CA MET A 43 -0.59 -6.71 -5.49
C MET A 43 -1.80 -5.80 -5.77
N ALA A 44 -2.98 -6.36 -6.05
CA ALA A 44 -4.21 -5.58 -6.19
C ALA A 44 -4.57 -4.87 -4.87
N GLY A 45 -4.43 -5.55 -3.73
CA GLY A 45 -4.60 -4.93 -2.41
C GLY A 45 -3.61 -3.79 -2.16
N ALA A 46 -2.34 -3.97 -2.57
CA ALA A 46 -1.32 -2.93 -2.48
C ALA A 46 -1.69 -1.67 -3.28
N THR A 47 -2.27 -1.84 -4.47
CA THR A 47 -2.74 -0.73 -5.30
C THR A 47 -3.86 0.05 -4.61
N VAL A 48 -4.86 -0.64 -4.05
CA VAL A 48 -5.97 0.01 -3.34
C VAL A 48 -5.47 0.79 -2.12
N ILE A 49 -4.58 0.20 -1.31
CA ILE A 49 -4.01 0.87 -0.13
C ILE A 49 -3.20 2.11 -0.54
N SER A 50 -2.43 2.01 -1.63
CA SER A 50 -1.66 3.13 -2.15
C SER A 50 -2.55 4.29 -2.61
N TYR A 51 -3.68 3.97 -3.24
CA TYR A 51 -4.67 4.96 -3.67
C TYR A 51 -5.28 5.71 -2.48
N ILE A 52 -5.75 4.98 -1.47
CA ILE A 52 -6.36 5.57 -0.25
C ILE A 52 -5.37 6.49 0.46
N ILE A 53 -4.11 6.07 0.60
CA ILE A 53 -3.07 6.88 1.24
C ILE A 53 -2.75 8.11 0.39
N GLY A 54 -2.75 7.98 -0.95
CA GLY A 54 -2.57 9.08 -1.89
C GLY A 54 -3.68 10.13 -1.78
N GLU A 55 -4.93 9.72 -1.81
CA GLU A 55 -6.09 10.62 -1.63
C GLU A 55 -6.05 11.32 -0.28
N GLY A 56 -5.80 10.57 0.81
CA GLY A 56 -5.71 11.16 2.15
C GLY A 56 -4.58 12.20 2.28
N LEU A 57 -3.48 12.05 1.54
CA LEU A 57 -2.40 13.04 1.52
C LEU A 57 -2.83 14.33 0.78
N VAL A 58 -3.56 14.18 -0.32
CA VAL A 58 -4.11 15.30 -1.11
C VAL A 58 -5.16 16.06 -0.31
N ASP A 59 -6.03 15.38 0.42
CA ASP A 59 -7.06 16.02 1.25
C ASP A 59 -6.46 16.83 2.41
N VAL A 60 -5.42 16.30 3.07
CA VAL A 60 -4.70 17.06 4.11
C VAL A 60 -4.02 18.30 3.51
N ALA A 61 -3.42 18.19 2.33
CA ALA A 61 -2.83 19.32 1.64
C ALA A 61 -3.87 20.40 1.31
N ARG A 62 -5.03 20.01 0.78
CA ARG A 62 -6.16 20.92 0.49
C ARG A 62 -6.68 21.61 1.74
N ALA A 63 -6.87 20.87 2.84
CA ALA A 63 -7.32 21.44 4.11
C ALA A 63 -6.32 22.48 4.66
N THR A 64 -5.02 22.22 4.49
CA THR A 64 -3.95 23.15 4.90
C THR A 64 -3.96 24.44 4.05
N THR A 65 -4.10 24.32 2.72
CA THR A 65 -4.18 25.49 1.83
C THR A 65 -5.40 26.36 2.15
N ASN A 66 -6.58 25.76 2.36
CA ASN A 66 -7.78 26.51 2.73
C ASN A 66 -7.62 27.25 4.08
N SER A 67 -6.92 26.64 5.04
CA SER A 67 -6.64 27.25 6.34
C SER A 67 -5.68 28.45 6.28
N ASN A 68 -4.84 28.54 5.25
CA ASN A 68 -3.92 29.65 5.05
C ASN A 68 -4.53 30.78 4.22
N GLY A 69 -5.40 30.47 3.25
CA GLY A 69 -6.12 31.48 2.46
C GLY A 69 -7.13 32.30 3.28
N GLU A 70 -7.66 31.76 4.38
CA GLU A 70 -8.53 32.48 5.33
C GLU A 70 -7.78 33.54 6.16
N LYS A 71 -6.44 33.46 6.26
CA LYS A 71 -5.64 34.35 7.12
C LYS A 71 -5.14 35.62 6.42
N ASP A 72 -5.37 35.73 5.11
CA ASP A 72 -4.89 36.84 4.28
C ASP A 72 -6.03 37.76 3.77
N VAL A 73 -7.24 37.68 4.36
CA VAL A 73 -8.39 38.59 4.13
C VAL A 73 -8.81 39.22 5.46
#